data_AF-X1QP29-F1
#
_entry.id   AF-X1QP29-F1
#
_cell.length_a   1.000
_cell.length_b   1.000
_cell.length_c   1.000
_cell.angle_alpha   90.00
_cell.angle_beta   90.00
_cell.angle_gamma   90.00
#
_symmetry.space_group_name_H-M   'P 1'
#
loop_
_entity.id
_entity.type
_entity.pdbx_description
1 polymer ?
#
loop_
_entity_poly.entity_id
_entity_poly.type
_entity_poly.pdbx_seq_one_letter_code
_entity_poly.pdbx_strand_id
1 'polypeptide(L)'
;RVNTALQVIEHMNNGMTVVAACKEVGIPRSTFYDVVKKNPEAVTEYQEIVEANARHQLGLILFHKTEILQKVIDDGLSEVTPPRERLAIYKALNELELGLSDTLRIESQAAADAHEFLRQGPVTSQKVSRLTATQTSVIIESEA
;
A
#
# COMPACT_ATOMS: atom_id res chain seq x y z
N ARG A 1 20.37 -16.75 -18.37
CA ARG A 1 20.06 -17.22 -17.00
C ARG A 1 19.64 -16.06 -16.09
N VAL A 2 20.36 -14.92 -16.09
CA VAL A 2 19.93 -13.70 -15.37
C VAL A 2 18.65 -13.11 -15.98
N ASN A 3 18.58 -12.92 -17.30
CA ASN A 3 17.36 -12.42 -17.97
C ASN A 3 16.10 -13.25 -17.69
N THR A 4 16.21 -14.58 -17.62
CA THR A 4 15.09 -15.46 -17.27
C THR A 4 14.67 -15.32 -15.80
N ALA A 5 15.59 -14.99 -14.89
CA ALA A 5 15.22 -14.68 -13.51
C ALA A 5 14.53 -13.31 -13.40
N LEU A 6 14.95 -12.32 -14.20
CA LEU A 6 14.28 -11.01 -14.28
C LEU A 6 12.84 -11.13 -14.81
N GLN A 7 12.61 -11.98 -15.82
CA GLN A 7 11.25 -12.29 -16.31
C GLN A 7 10.38 -12.95 -15.23
N VAL A 8 10.95 -13.84 -14.40
CA VAL A 8 10.23 -14.39 -13.25
C VAL A 8 9.84 -13.29 -12.25
N ILE A 9 10.75 -12.35 -11.97
CA ILE A 9 10.48 -11.20 -11.10
C ILE A 9 9.38 -10.31 -11.68
N GLU A 10 9.38 -10.06 -12.99
CA GLU A 10 8.32 -9.31 -13.66
C GLU A 10 6.94 -9.98 -13.52
N HIS A 11 6.85 -11.29 -13.76
CA HIS A 11 5.62 -12.04 -13.55
C HIS A 11 5.16 -12.03 -12.08
N MET A 12 6.10 -12.05 -11.14
CA MET A 12 5.79 -11.90 -9.71
C MET A 12 5.22 -10.52 -9.37
N ASN A 13 5.79 -9.46 -9.95
CA ASN A 13 5.27 -8.09 -9.78
C ASN A 13 3.86 -7.93 -10.37
N ASN A 14 3.50 -8.74 -11.36
CA ASN A 14 2.15 -8.83 -11.92
C ASN A 14 1.19 -9.72 -11.09
N GLY A 15 1.59 -10.13 -9.88
CA GLY A 15 0.75 -10.89 -8.94
C GLY A 15 0.83 -12.40 -9.07
N MET A 16 1.71 -12.95 -9.93
CA MET A 16 1.91 -14.40 -9.99
C MET A 16 2.74 -14.90 -8.81
N THR A 17 2.41 -16.09 -8.31
CA THR A 17 3.28 -16.76 -7.33
C THR A 17 4.61 -17.15 -7.97
N VAL A 18 5.69 -17.16 -7.19
CA VAL A 18 7.04 -17.58 -7.65
C VAL A 18 7.00 -18.92 -8.39
N VAL A 19 6.18 -19.86 -7.91
CA VAL A 19 6.02 -21.20 -8.50
C VAL A 19 5.42 -21.13 -9.90
N ALA A 20 4.36 -20.33 -10.06
CA ALA A 20 3.70 -20.14 -11.34
C ALA A 20 4.62 -19.40 -12.33
N ALA A 21 5.26 -18.31 -11.88
CA ALA A 21 6.18 -17.52 -12.69
C ALA A 21 7.41 -18.34 -13.16
N CYS A 22 8.01 -19.14 -12.28
CA CYS A 22 9.12 -20.04 -12.65
C CYS A 22 8.68 -21.09 -13.69
N LYS A 23 7.45 -21.61 -13.56
CA LYS A 23 6.89 -22.57 -14.51
C LYS A 23 6.62 -21.93 -15.87
N GLU A 24 6.10 -20.70 -15.88
CA GLU A 24 5.80 -19.92 -17.08
C GLU A 24 7.07 -19.61 -17.88
N VAL A 25 8.14 -19.19 -17.19
CA VAL A 25 9.43 -18.87 -17.81
C VAL A 25 10.27 -20.13 -18.10
N GLY A 26 9.82 -21.30 -17.65
CA GLY A 26 10.48 -22.58 -17.92
C GLY A 26 11.78 -22.81 -17.15
N ILE A 27 11.92 -22.25 -15.93
CA ILE A 27 13.11 -22.44 -15.09
C ILE A 27 12.80 -23.15 -13.77
N PRO A 28 13.68 -24.03 -13.26
CA PRO A 28 13.53 -24.61 -11.94
C PRO A 28 13.64 -23.53 -10.85
N ARG A 29 12.83 -23.65 -9.79
CA ARG A 29 12.86 -22.73 -8.63
C ARG A 29 14.25 -22.62 -8.00
N SER A 30 14.97 -23.74 -7.87
CA SER A 30 16.33 -23.75 -7.36
C SER A 30 17.26 -22.88 -8.21
N THR A 31 17.14 -22.97 -9.54
CA THR A 31 17.91 -22.14 -10.47
C THR A 31 17.56 -20.66 -10.36
N PHE A 32 16.28 -20.33 -10.17
CA PHE A 32 15.85 -18.95 -9.91
C PHE A 32 16.53 -18.39 -8.64
N TYR A 33 16.40 -19.08 -7.51
CA TYR A 33 17.02 -18.64 -6.25
C TYR A 33 18.55 -18.60 -6.32
N ASP A 34 19.19 -19.54 -7.02
CA ASP A 34 20.64 -19.52 -7.25
C ASP A 34 21.09 -18.30 -8.05
N VAL A 35 20.31 -17.90 -9.05
CA VAL A 35 20.61 -16.71 -9.87
C VAL A 35 20.43 -15.43 -9.06
N VAL A 36 19.35 -15.32 -8.27
CA VAL A 36 19.11 -14.20 -7.36
C VAL A 36 20.22 -14.08 -6.32
N LYS A 37 20.64 -15.20 -5.72
CA LYS A 37 21.71 -15.22 -4.73
C LYS A 37 23.08 -14.85 -5.31
N LYS A 38 23.35 -15.24 -6.56
CA LYS A 38 24.64 -14.96 -7.22
C LYS A 38 24.73 -13.56 -7.83
N ASN A 39 23.59 -12.93 -8.11
CA ASN A 39 23.54 -11.62 -8.79
C ASN A 39 22.56 -10.69 -8.05
N PRO A 40 22.78 -10.39 -6.76
CA PRO A 40 21.86 -9.55 -5.99
C PRO A 40 21.79 -8.13 -6.57
N GLU A 41 22.93 -7.56 -7.00
CA GLU A 41 23.01 -6.20 -7.53
C GLU A 41 22.13 -6.00 -8.77
N ALA A 42 22.20 -6.93 -9.74
CA ALA A 42 21.40 -6.87 -10.97
C ALA A 42 19.89 -7.04 -10.71
N VAL A 43 19.51 -7.79 -9.65
CA VAL A 43 18.11 -7.94 -9.25
C VAL A 43 17.60 -6.66 -8.60
N THR A 44 18.40 -6.05 -7.70
CA THR A 44 18.06 -4.79 -7.05
C THR A 44 17.94 -3.66 -8.06
N GLU A 45 18.91 -3.51 -8.97
CA GLU A 45 18.87 -2.49 -10.02
C GLU A 45 17.62 -2.63 -10.90
N TYR A 46 17.25 -3.85 -11.27
CA TYR A 46 16.03 -4.09 -12.02
C TYR A 46 14.77 -3.71 -11.22
N GLN A 47 14.71 -4.04 -9.94
CA GLN A 47 13.59 -3.66 -9.08
C GLN A 47 13.48 -2.14 -8.94
N GLU A 48 14.60 -1.44 -8.79
CA GLU A 48 14.63 0.04 -8.74
C GLU A 48 14.10 0.66 -10.04
N ILE A 49 14.47 0.11 -11.20
CA ILE A 49 13.96 0.56 -12.51
C ILE A 49 12.45 0.32 -12.62
N VAL A 50 11.98 -0.86 -12.20
CA VAL A 50 10.54 -1.19 -12.22
C VAL A 50 9.76 -0.24 -11.30
N GLU A 51 10.25 0.01 -10.09
CA GLU A 51 9.64 0.95 -9.15
C GLU A 51 9.63 2.39 -9.69
N ALA A 52 10.73 2.84 -10.27
CA ALA A 52 10.82 4.18 -10.86
C ALA A 52 9.82 4.36 -12.00
N ASN A 53 9.70 3.37 -12.88
CA ASN A 53 8.72 3.38 -13.97
C ASN A 53 7.28 3.35 -13.43
N ALA A 54 7.00 2.51 -12.43
CA ALA A 54 5.68 2.45 -11.81
C ALA A 54 5.30 3.80 -11.15
N ARG A 55 6.23 4.43 -10.42
CA ARG A 55 6.03 5.78 -9.85
C ARG A 55 5.79 6.82 -10.92
N HIS A 56 6.55 6.78 -12.02
CA HIS A 56 6.36 7.71 -13.13
C HIS A 56 4.99 7.55 -13.80
N GLN A 57 4.58 6.31 -14.11
CA GLN A 57 3.26 6.02 -14.67
C GLN A 57 2.13 6.44 -13.74
N LEU A 58 2.28 6.17 -12.44
CA LEU A 58 1.32 6.63 -11.43
C LEU A 58 1.24 8.16 -11.42
N GLY A 59 2.37 8.86 -11.47
CA GLY A 59 2.43 10.32 -11.56
C GLY A 59 1.67 10.86 -12.77
N LEU A 60 1.83 10.25 -13.94
CA LEU A 60 1.09 10.63 -15.15
C LEU A 60 -0.42 10.38 -15.01
N ILE A 61 -0.82 9.25 -14.44
CA ILE A 61 -2.24 8.93 -14.20
C ILE A 61 -2.85 9.96 -13.24
N LEU A 62 -2.15 10.29 -12.16
CA LEU A 62 -2.61 11.29 -11.20
C LEU A 62 -2.71 12.68 -11.83
N PHE A 63 -1.69 13.08 -12.60
CA PHE A 63 -1.69 14.36 -13.31
C PHE A 63 -2.88 14.48 -14.26
N HIS A 64 -3.12 13.48 -15.12
CA HIS A 64 -4.27 13.49 -16.02
C HIS A 64 -5.62 13.44 -15.29
N LYS A 65 -5.70 12.71 -14.17
CA LYS A 65 -6.90 12.74 -13.32
C LYS A 65 -7.17 14.15 -12.78
N THR A 66 -6.13 14.87 -12.36
CA THR A 66 -6.25 16.27 -11.92
C THR A 66 -6.71 17.18 -13.05
N GLU A 67 -6.19 17.02 -14.27
CA GLU A 67 -6.65 17.79 -15.44
C GLU A 67 -8.12 17.53 -15.77
N ILE A 68 -8.56 16.26 -15.73
CA ILE A 68 -9.96 15.90 -15.95
C ILE A 68 -10.84 16.52 -14.87
N LEU A 69 -10.44 16.43 -13.60
CA LEU A 69 -11.18 17.01 -12.50
C LEU A 69 -11.32 18.53 -12.65
N GLN A 70 -10.23 19.21 -13.06
CA GLN A 70 -10.26 20.64 -13.32
C GLN A 70 -11.28 20.99 -14.40
N LYS A 71 -11.30 20.25 -15.51
CA LYS A 71 -12.31 20.45 -16.58
C LYS A 71 -13.74 20.21 -16.09
N VAL A 72 -13.96 19.18 -15.29
CA VAL A 72 -15.29 18.91 -14.71
C VAL A 72 -15.76 20.06 -13.81
N ILE A 73 -14.85 20.66 -13.03
CA ILE A 73 -15.14 21.84 -12.22
C ILE A 73 -15.45 23.05 -13.13
N ASP A 74 -14.63 23.30 -14.15
CA ASP A 74 -14.83 24.39 -15.10
C ASP A 74 -16.19 24.26 -15.82
N ASP A 75 -16.55 23.05 -16.24
CA ASP A 75 -17.85 22.74 -16.85
C ASP A 75 -19.01 22.91 -15.85
N GLY A 76 -18.80 22.55 -14.58
CA GLY A 76 -19.76 22.78 -13.50
C GLY A 76 -20.02 24.26 -13.19
N LEU A 77 -19.03 25.12 -13.43
CA LEU A 77 -19.11 26.57 -13.23
C LEU A 77 -19.54 27.32 -14.50
N SER A 78 -19.44 26.70 -15.67
CA SER A 78 -19.79 27.30 -16.96
C SER A 78 -21.28 27.63 -17.05
N GLU A 79 -21.57 28.82 -17.58
CA GLU A 79 -22.95 29.27 -17.83
C GLU A 79 -23.61 28.51 -19.00
N VAL A 80 -22.81 27.95 -19.89
CA VAL A 80 -23.25 27.20 -21.08
C VAL A 80 -23.73 25.80 -20.71
N THR A 81 -23.24 25.25 -19.61
CA THR A 81 -23.61 23.90 -19.14
C THR A 81 -25.06 23.89 -18.67
N PRO A 82 -25.91 22.94 -19.14
CA PRO A 82 -27.30 22.85 -18.72
C PRO A 82 -27.44 22.76 -17.18
N PRO A 83 -28.44 23.41 -16.56
CA PRO A 83 -28.61 23.39 -15.10
C PRO A 83 -28.71 21.98 -14.50
N ARG A 84 -29.29 21.04 -15.25
CA ARG A 84 -29.38 19.62 -14.84
C ARG A 84 -28.00 18.96 -14.73
N GLU A 85 -27.10 19.24 -15.66
CA GLU A 85 -25.75 18.68 -15.69
C GLU A 85 -24.88 19.33 -14.62
N ARG A 86 -24.98 20.65 -14.42
CA ARG A 86 -24.35 21.35 -13.28
C ARG A 86 -24.75 20.77 -11.93
N LEU A 87 -26.04 20.49 -11.73
CA LEU A 87 -26.52 19.88 -10.49
C LEU A 87 -25.98 18.46 -10.29
N ALA A 88 -25.84 17.68 -11.38
CA ALA A 88 -25.28 16.34 -11.32
C ALA A 88 -23.78 16.36 -10.96
N ILE A 89 -23.00 17.26 -11.59
CA ILE A 89 -21.58 17.49 -11.28
C ILE A 89 -21.42 17.92 -9.82
N TYR A 90 -22.22 18.90 -9.36
CA TYR A 90 -22.19 19.37 -7.97
C TYR A 90 -22.45 18.24 -6.96
N LYS A 91 -23.45 17.39 -7.20
CA LYS A 91 -23.74 16.24 -6.32
C LYS A 91 -22.59 15.25 -6.25
N ALA A 92 -22.00 14.90 -7.39
CA ALA A 92 -20.86 13.98 -7.44
C ALA A 92 -19.63 14.54 -6.71
N LEU A 93 -19.36 15.84 -6.83
CA LEU A 93 -18.28 16.51 -6.09
C LEU A 93 -18.54 16.49 -4.57
N ASN A 94 -19.78 16.72 -4.15
CA ASN A 94 -20.16 16.74 -2.75
C ASN A 94 -20.07 15.33 -2.10
N GLU A 95 -20.44 14.27 -2.84
CA GLU A 95 -20.23 12.88 -2.42
C GLU A 95 -18.75 12.53 -2.27
N LEU A 96 -17.91 13.01 -3.19
CA LEU A 96 -16.45 12.83 -3.13
C LEU A 96 -15.85 13.57 -1.92
N GLU A 97 -16.27 14.81 -1.66
CA GLU A 97 -15.85 15.60 -0.51
C GLU A 97 -16.18 14.90 0.81
N LEU A 98 -17.38 14.34 0.94
CA LEU A 98 -17.80 13.58 2.12
C LEU A 98 -16.93 12.34 2.32
N GLY A 99 -16.69 11.55 1.26
CA GLY A 99 -15.85 10.35 1.33
C GLY A 99 -14.39 10.65 1.70
N LEU A 100 -13.82 11.74 1.16
CA LEU A 100 -12.47 12.19 1.51
C LEU A 100 -12.40 12.71 2.95
N SER A 101 -13.41 13.48 3.38
CA SER A 101 -13.49 13.99 4.76
C SER A 101 -13.60 12.86 5.78
N ASP A 102 -14.37 11.81 5.47
CA ASP A 102 -14.49 10.62 6.32
C ASP A 102 -13.17 9.83 6.36
N THR A 103 -12.48 9.68 5.22
CA THR A 103 -11.18 9.01 5.15
C THR A 103 -10.11 9.74 5.98
N LEU A 104 -10.05 11.06 5.88
CA LEU A 104 -9.14 11.90 6.68
C LEU A 104 -9.50 11.88 8.18
N ARG A 105 -10.79 11.76 8.52
CA ARG A 105 -11.23 11.55 9.92
C ARG A 105 -10.75 10.21 10.48
N ILE A 106 -10.70 9.16 9.67
CA ILE A 106 -10.21 7.84 10.08
C ILE A 106 -8.70 7.89 10.35
N GLU A 107 -7.91 8.61 9.54
CA GLU A 107 -6.48 8.82 9.81
C GLU A 107 -6.23 9.61 11.10
N SER A 108 -7.10 10.59 11.40
CA SER A 108 -7.09 11.34 12.66
C SER A 108 -7.40 10.47 13.88
N GLN A 109 -8.35 9.53 13.77
CA GLN A 109 -8.72 8.65 14.88
C GLN A 109 -7.62 7.62 15.18
N ALA A 110 -7.01 7.00 14.16
CA ALA A 110 -5.89 6.09 14.36
C ALA A 110 -4.65 6.79 14.93
N ALA A 111 -4.40 8.04 14.53
CA ALA A 111 -3.35 8.88 15.11
C ALA A 111 -3.68 9.30 16.56
N ALA A 112 -4.95 9.56 16.87
CA ALA A 112 -5.41 9.86 18.24
C ALA A 112 -5.28 8.63 19.16
N ASP A 113 -5.68 7.45 18.69
CA ASP A 113 -5.58 6.19 19.44
C ASP A 113 -4.10 5.81 19.68
N ALA A 114 -3.23 6.01 18.68
CA ALA A 114 -1.78 5.84 18.83
C ALA A 114 -1.18 6.83 19.84
N HIS A 115 -1.63 8.09 19.82
CA HIS A 115 -1.21 9.09 20.80
C HIS A 115 -1.71 8.79 22.22
N GLU A 116 -2.92 8.24 22.36
CA GLU A 116 -3.50 7.83 23.63
C GLU A 116 -2.77 6.60 24.21
N PHE A 117 -2.45 5.61 23.38
CA PHE A 117 -1.61 4.46 23.73
C PHE A 117 -0.22 4.89 24.20
N LEU A 118 0.43 5.82 23.48
CA LEU A 118 1.74 6.36 23.86
C LEU A 118 1.70 7.17 25.16
N ARG A 119 0.57 7.81 25.49
CA ARG A 119 0.37 8.54 26.76
C ARG A 119 0.09 7.63 27.94
N GLN A 120 -0.78 6.64 27.76
CA GLN A 120 -1.19 5.74 28.84
C GLN A 120 -0.11 4.66 29.10
N GLY A 121 0.73 4.39 28.10
CA GLY A 121 1.74 3.35 28.16
C GLY A 121 1.11 1.95 28.18
N PRO A 122 1.93 0.89 28.10
CA PRO A 122 1.41 -0.47 28.17
C PRO A 122 0.78 -0.74 29.55
N VAL A 123 -0.49 -1.15 29.54
CA VAL A 123 -1.19 -1.58 30.76
C VAL A 123 -0.65 -2.94 31.17
N THR A 124 0.27 -2.95 32.13
CA THR A 124 0.82 -4.19 32.68
C THR A 124 -0.20 -4.83 33.61
N SER A 125 -0.54 -6.10 33.35
CA SER A 125 -1.33 -6.90 34.29
C SER A 125 -0.44 -7.97 34.92
N GLN A 126 -0.33 -7.96 36.25
CA GLN A 126 0.40 -9.00 36.96
C GLN A 126 -0.40 -10.30 36.92
N LYS A 127 0.10 -11.28 36.18
CA LYS A 127 -0.42 -12.65 36.22
C LYS A 127 0.54 -13.52 37.02
N VAL A 128 0.02 -14.12 38.10
CA VAL A 128 0.79 -15.03 38.96
C VAL A 128 0.85 -16.40 38.29
N SER A 129 2.05 -16.82 37.89
CA SER A 129 2.31 -18.15 37.35
C SER A 129 2.10 -19.22 38.42
N ARG A 130 1.41 -20.31 38.07
CA ARG A 130 1.14 -21.46 38.95
C ARG A 130 2.37 -22.33 39.21
N LEU A 131 3.52 -22.04 38.60
CA LEU A 131 4.72 -22.89 38.63
C LEU A 131 5.90 -22.35 39.45
N THR A 132 5.76 -21.22 40.15
CA THR A 132 6.86 -20.61 40.93
C THR A 132 6.66 -20.77 42.43
N ALA A 133 7.39 -21.72 43.04
CA ALA A 133 7.51 -21.87 44.50
C ALA A 133 8.52 -20.89 45.13
N THR A 134 8.98 -19.87 44.41
CA THR A 134 9.76 -18.77 44.98
C THR A 134 9.59 -17.55 44.08
N GLN A 135 9.19 -16.43 44.67
CA GLN A 135 8.69 -15.25 43.96
C GLN A 135 9.77 -14.64 43.06
N THR A 136 9.50 -14.58 41.76
CA THR A 136 10.07 -13.59 40.85
C THR A 136 9.00 -13.25 39.81
N SER A 137 8.52 -12.01 39.80
CA SER A 137 7.53 -11.54 38.82
C SER A 137 8.20 -11.33 37.47
N VAL A 138 7.78 -12.09 36.46
CA VAL A 138 8.17 -11.88 35.06
C VAL A 138 7.05 -11.12 34.37
N ILE A 139 7.37 -9.95 33.82
CA ILE A 139 6.47 -9.13 33.00
C ILE A 139 6.43 -9.77 31.61
N ILE A 140 5.24 -10.13 31.14
CA ILE A 140 5.03 -10.68 29.79
C ILE A 140 4.26 -9.65 29.00
N GLU A 141 4.87 -9.17 27.91
CA GLU A 141 4.21 -8.39 26.86
C GLU A 141 3.32 -9.32 26.05
N SER A 142 2.05 -8.96 25.84
CA SER A 142 1.13 -9.73 24.99
C SER A 142 0.84 -8.98 23.71
N GLU A 143 1.13 -9.62 22.57
CA GLU A 143 0.77 -9.16 21.23
C GLU A 143 -0.76 -9.15 21.03
N ALA A 144 -1.25 -8.09 20.38
CA ALA A 144 -2.55 -8.01 19.74
C ALA A 144 -2.35 -7.88 18.23
#